data_AF-A0AA95JDL9-F1
#
_entry.id   AF-A0AA95JDL9-F1
#
_cell.length_a   1.000
_cell.length_b   1.000
_cell.length_c   1.000
_cell.angle_alpha   90.00
_cell.angle_beta   90.00
_cell.angle_gamma   90.00
#
_symmetry.space_group_name_H-M   'P 1'
#
loop_
_entity.id
_entity.type
_entity.pdbx_description
1 polymer ?
#
loop_
_entity_poly.entity_id
_entity_poly.type
_entity_poly.pdbx_seq_one_letter_code
_entity_poly.pdbx_strand_id
1 'polypeptide(L)'
;MQKRWLFLIAVFAVALTILYLMTARVFLEGTLGDNYLMLKPYPSLDIGMGGGEEGAWSRAHPDQAPPWWQSPDAIRLLDGGSWEEEPVLWPTFYILGYLLTPVLWLVLAVSGLRRLISSRRIKSRA
;
A
#
# COMPACT_ATOMS: atom_id res chain seq x y z
N MET A 1 22.49 -1.05 -21.29
CA MET A 1 21.22 -0.33 -21.01
C MET A 1 20.24 -1.16 -20.17
N GLN A 2 19.91 -2.40 -20.54
CA GLN A 2 18.92 -3.25 -19.82
C GLN A 2 19.19 -3.48 -18.32
N LYS A 3 20.46 -3.56 -17.88
CA LYS A 3 20.79 -3.75 -16.46
C LYS A 3 20.40 -2.54 -15.59
N ARG A 4 20.52 -1.31 -16.11
CA ARG A 4 20.15 -0.08 -15.40
C ARG A 4 18.64 -0.01 -15.18
N TRP A 5 17.86 -0.36 -16.20
CA TRP A 5 16.39 -0.38 -16.10
C TRP A 5 15.88 -1.40 -15.07
N LEU A 6 16.42 -2.62 -15.06
CA LEU A 6 16.03 -3.61 -14.05
C LEU A 6 16.40 -3.17 -12.63
N PHE A 7 17.52 -2.48 -12.46
CA PHE A 7 17.89 -1.91 -11.17
C PHE A 7 16.90 -0.83 -10.73
N LEU A 8 16.52 0.10 -11.62
CA LEU A 8 15.52 1.12 -11.31
C LEU A 8 14.15 0.50 -10.98
N ILE A 9 13.73 -0.52 -11.73
CA ILE A 9 12.49 -1.26 -11.43
C ILE A 9 12.57 -1.92 -10.04
N ALA A 10 13.71 -2.50 -9.67
CA ALA A 10 13.89 -3.10 -8.36
C ALA A 10 13.83 -2.06 -7.23
N VAL A 11 14.52 -0.93 -7.38
CA VAL A 11 14.46 0.17 -6.40
C VAL A 11 13.02 0.68 -6.26
N PHE A 12 12.32 0.88 -7.38
CA PHE A 12 10.94 1.35 -7.37
C PHE A 12 9.98 0.34 -6.75
N ALA A 13 10.12 -0.96 -7.04
CA ALA A 13 9.33 -2.02 -6.43
C ALA A 13 9.53 -2.10 -4.91
N VAL A 14 10.78 -1.95 -4.44
CA VAL A 14 11.09 -1.91 -3.01
C VAL A 14 10.49 -0.67 -2.35
N ALA A 15 10.64 0.50 -2.96
CA ALA A 15 10.06 1.74 -2.42
C ALA A 15 8.54 1.66 -2.30
N LEU A 16 7.85 1.16 -3.33
CA LEU A 16 6.40 0.94 -3.28
C LEU A 16 6.02 -0.11 -2.23
N THR A 17 6.79 -1.20 -2.11
CA THR A 17 6.53 -2.22 -1.09
C THR A 17 6.59 -1.62 0.32
N ILE A 18 7.61 -0.81 0.60
CA ILE A 18 7.73 -0.13 1.90
C ILE A 18 6.58 0.85 2.11
N LEU A 19 6.24 1.65 1.09
CA LEU A 19 5.11 2.57 1.13
C LEU A 19 3.84 1.83 1.54
N TYR A 20 3.44 0.80 0.79
CA TYR A 20 2.19 0.07 1.04
C TYR A 20 2.21 -0.77 2.33
N LEU A 21 3.39 -1.20 2.78
CA LEU A 21 3.51 -1.85 4.08
C LEU A 21 3.33 -0.88 5.23
N MET A 22 3.71 0.39 5.05
CA MET A 22 3.70 1.40 6.11
C MET A 22 2.56 2.39 6.01
N THR A 23 1.78 2.42 4.93
CA THR A 23 0.63 3.32 4.80
C THR A 23 -0.67 2.57 4.56
N ALA A 24 -1.77 3.12 5.05
CA ALA A 24 -3.11 2.60 4.77
C ALA A 24 -4.05 3.77 4.52
N ARG A 25 -5.03 3.56 3.61
CA ARG A 25 -6.19 4.44 3.50
C ARG A 25 -7.12 4.12 4.67
N VAL A 26 -7.48 5.13 5.45
CA VAL A 26 -8.32 4.99 6.64
C VAL A 26 -9.58 5.82 6.44
N PHE A 27 -10.75 5.21 6.67
CA PHE A 27 -12.02 5.92 6.81
C PHE A 27 -12.30 6.12 8.29
N LEU A 28 -12.39 7.38 8.73
CA LEU A 28 -12.63 7.67 10.13
C LEU A 28 -14.08 7.35 10.50
N GLU A 29 -14.24 6.70 11.65
CA GLU A 29 -15.54 6.39 12.21
C GLU A 29 -16.29 7.63 12.67
N GLY A 30 -17.63 7.62 12.53
CA GLY A 30 -18.47 8.73 12.96
C GLY A 30 -18.47 9.94 12.03
N THR A 31 -17.82 9.83 10.87
CA THR A 31 -17.75 10.89 9.85
C THR A 31 -18.46 10.43 8.57
N LEU A 32 -19.04 11.38 7.83
CA LEU A 32 -19.64 11.15 6.51
C LEU A 32 -18.55 11.11 5.43
N GLY A 33 -17.61 10.16 5.57
CA GLY A 33 -16.66 9.86 4.50
C GLY A 33 -15.26 10.43 4.61
N ASP A 34 -14.88 10.99 5.76
CA ASP A 34 -13.52 11.50 5.92
C ASP A 34 -12.54 10.35 5.78
N ASN A 35 -11.70 10.43 4.76
CA ASN A 35 -10.71 9.40 4.50
C ASN A 35 -9.32 10.00 4.39
N TYR A 36 -8.35 9.33 5.01
CA TYR A 36 -6.97 9.81 5.07
C TYR A 36 -6.01 8.73 4.60
N LEU A 37 -4.89 9.13 4.02
CA LEU A 37 -3.71 8.28 4.00
C LEU A 37 -3.02 8.43 5.35
N MET A 38 -2.83 7.34 6.08
CA MET A 38 -2.20 7.36 7.40
C MET A 38 -0.98 6.45 7.45
N LEU A 39 -0.02 6.79 8.31
CA LEU A 39 1.13 5.95 8.60
C LEU A 39 0.74 4.89 9.63
N LYS A 40 0.99 3.61 9.29
CA LYS A 40 0.81 2.47 10.18
C LYS A 40 1.88 2.46 11.27
N PRO A 41 1.54 2.01 12.49
CA PRO A 41 2.53 1.81 13.55
C PRO A 41 3.49 0.64 13.28
N TYR A 42 3.07 -0.31 12.43
CA TYR A 42 3.88 -1.47 12.05
C TYR A 42 3.60 -1.88 10.59
N PRO A 43 4.56 -2.55 9.92
CA PRO A 43 4.35 -3.08 8.59
C PRO A 43 3.18 -4.06 8.54
N SER A 44 2.20 -3.83 7.67
CA SER A 44 1.10 -4.78 7.41
C SER A 44 0.65 -4.75 5.96
N LEU A 45 -0.04 -5.80 5.50
CA LEU A 45 -0.57 -5.87 4.13
C LEU A 45 -1.89 -5.11 3.94
N ASP A 46 -2.48 -4.63 5.04
CA ASP A 46 -3.75 -3.93 5.00
C ASP A 46 -3.57 -2.55 4.36
N ILE A 47 -4.28 -2.31 3.27
CA ILE A 47 -4.23 -1.06 2.51
C ILE A 47 -5.43 -0.15 2.77
N GLY A 48 -6.47 -0.71 3.40
CA GLY A 48 -7.74 -0.06 3.67
C GLY A 48 -8.20 -0.46 5.07
N MET A 49 -8.50 0.53 5.90
CA MET A 49 -9.06 0.35 7.25
C MET A 49 -10.15 1.38 7.47
N GLY A 50 -11.00 1.15 8.46
CA GLY A 50 -11.99 2.13 8.85
C GLY A 50 -13.17 1.45 9.50
N GLY A 51 -14.12 2.27 9.93
CA GLY A 51 -15.42 1.80 10.38
C GLY A 51 -16.54 2.56 9.71
N GLY A 52 -17.77 2.14 10.00
CA GLY A 52 -18.96 2.76 9.43
C GLY A 52 -19.21 4.17 9.98
N GLU A 53 -20.05 4.92 9.27
CA GLU A 53 -20.58 6.24 9.64
C GLU A 53 -21.15 6.26 11.08
N GLU A 54 -21.57 5.10 11.54
CA GLU A 54 -22.18 4.85 12.82
C GLU A 54 -21.22 4.89 14.03
N GLY A 55 -19.90 5.07 13.85
CA GLY A 55 -18.97 5.08 14.99
C GLY A 55 -18.97 3.74 15.74
N ALA A 56 -19.07 2.66 14.97
CA ALA A 56 -19.48 1.35 15.46
C ALA A 56 -18.47 0.71 16.41
N TRP A 57 -17.18 1.04 16.36
CA TRP A 57 -16.17 0.35 17.15
C TRP A 57 -16.40 0.52 18.65
N SER A 58 -16.53 1.75 19.13
CA SER A 58 -16.73 2.02 20.56
C SER A 58 -18.03 1.44 21.09
N ARG A 59 -19.08 1.38 20.26
CA ARG A 59 -20.38 0.79 20.62
C ARG A 59 -20.34 -0.74 20.60
N ALA A 60 -19.64 -1.34 19.64
CA ALA A 60 -19.51 -2.79 19.49
C ALA A 60 -18.46 -3.39 20.43
N HIS A 61 -17.47 -2.60 20.85
CA HIS A 61 -16.35 -3.01 21.69
C HIS A 61 -16.06 -2.00 22.81
N PRO A 62 -17.03 -1.76 23.72
CA PRO A 62 -16.92 -0.70 24.74
C PRO A 62 -15.74 -0.86 25.70
N ASP A 63 -15.31 -2.11 25.94
CA ASP A 63 -14.22 -2.43 26.87
C ASP A 63 -12.86 -2.64 26.15
N GLN A 64 -12.80 -2.40 24.83
CA GLN A 64 -11.56 -2.54 24.07
C GLN A 64 -10.96 -1.17 23.74
N ALA A 65 -9.63 -1.13 23.69
CA ALA A 65 -8.95 0.04 23.18
C ALA A 65 -9.41 0.32 21.73
N PRO A 66 -9.53 1.60 21.35
CA PRO A 66 -9.80 1.95 19.96
C PRO A 66 -8.65 1.43 19.07
N PRO A 67 -8.94 1.12 17.81
CA PRO A 67 -7.89 0.71 16.89
C PRO A 67 -6.91 1.88 16.67
N TRP A 68 -5.68 1.55 16.29
CA TRP A 68 -4.59 2.54 16.19
C TRP A 68 -4.93 3.72 15.28
N TRP A 69 -5.75 3.53 14.25
CA TRP A 69 -6.13 4.57 13.29
C TRP A 69 -7.17 5.56 13.83
N GLN A 70 -7.76 5.27 14.99
CA GLN A 70 -8.59 6.21 15.74
C GLN A 70 -7.85 6.88 16.91
N SER A 71 -6.60 6.48 17.18
CA SER A 71 -5.80 7.11 18.22
C SER A 71 -5.53 8.58 17.89
N PRO A 72 -5.57 9.51 18.88
CA PRO A 72 -5.13 10.89 18.69
C PRO A 72 -3.69 11.00 18.16
N ASP A 73 -2.84 10.01 18.46
CA ASP A 73 -1.43 9.97 18.04
C ASP A 73 -1.24 9.43 16.61
N ALA A 74 -2.33 9.09 15.91
CA ALA A 74 -2.24 8.52 14.57
C ALA A 74 -1.79 9.56 13.53
N ILE A 75 -0.75 9.23 12.77
CA ILE A 75 -0.12 10.16 11.83
C ILE A 75 -0.90 10.18 10.52
N ARG A 76 -1.58 11.31 10.26
CA ARG A 76 -2.27 11.61 9.00
C ARG A 76 -1.29 12.23 8.01
N LEU A 77 -1.20 11.66 6.81
CA LEU A 77 -0.27 12.07 5.77
C LEU A 77 -0.95 12.91 4.69
N LEU A 78 -2.10 12.44 4.19
CA LEU A 78 -2.86 13.12 3.14
C LEU A 78 -4.35 13.01 3.45
N ASP A 79 -5.07 14.10 3.22
CA ASP A 79 -6.52 14.13 3.27
C ASP A 79 -7.10 13.68 1.93
N GLY A 80 -8.04 12.74 1.98
CA GLY A 80 -8.79 12.18 0.87
C GLY A 80 -10.17 12.77 0.67
N GLY A 81 -10.49 13.82 1.42
CA GLY A 81 -11.77 14.54 1.35
C GLY A 81 -12.93 13.73 1.93
N SER A 82 -14.10 14.35 1.92
CA SER A 82 -15.37 13.70 2.21
C SER A 82 -16.04 13.21 0.92
N TRP A 83 -17.03 12.32 1.02
CA TRP A 83 -17.83 11.90 -0.14
C TRP A 83 -18.70 13.03 -0.73
N GLU A 84 -18.86 14.12 0.00
CA GLU A 84 -19.72 15.26 -0.37
C GLU A 84 -18.95 16.37 -1.10
N GLU A 85 -17.62 16.35 -1.06
CA GLU A 85 -16.75 17.39 -1.62
C GLU A 85 -16.07 16.95 -2.94
N GLU A 86 -15.30 17.87 -3.55
CA GLU A 86 -14.63 17.63 -4.82
C GLU A 86 -13.79 16.34 -4.82
N PRO A 87 -13.83 15.56 -5.91
CA PRO A 87 -13.20 14.24 -5.95
C PRO A 87 -11.67 14.34 -5.82
N VAL A 88 -11.14 13.84 -4.71
CA VAL A 88 -9.71 13.72 -4.50
C VAL A 88 -9.18 12.50 -5.26
N LEU A 89 -8.14 12.67 -6.09
CA LEU A 89 -7.65 11.63 -7.00
C LEU A 89 -6.64 10.66 -6.37
N TRP A 90 -5.95 11.06 -5.28
CA TRP A 90 -4.91 10.22 -4.69
C TRP A 90 -5.41 8.84 -4.22
N PRO A 91 -6.64 8.64 -3.72
CA PRO A 91 -7.10 7.30 -3.35
C PRO A 91 -7.08 6.33 -4.52
N THR A 92 -7.45 6.81 -5.71
CA THR A 92 -7.39 6.03 -6.95
C THR A 92 -5.95 5.68 -7.30
N PHE A 93 -5.05 6.66 -7.31
CA PHE A 93 -3.63 6.42 -7.58
C PHE A 93 -2.98 5.49 -6.55
N TYR A 94 -3.40 5.58 -5.29
CA TYR A 94 -2.94 4.72 -4.22
C TYR A 94 -3.29 3.26 -4.47
N ILE A 95 -4.55 2.97 -4.84
CA ILE A 95 -4.99 1.62 -5.20
C ILE A 95 -4.27 1.12 -6.46
N LEU A 96 -4.15 1.96 -7.49
CA LEU A 96 -3.45 1.59 -8.73
C LEU A 96 -1.97 1.26 -8.48
N GLY A 97 -1.28 2.05 -7.65
CA GLY A 97 0.10 1.76 -7.29
C GLY A 97 0.25 0.50 -6.44
N TYR A 98 -0.73 0.18 -5.59
CA TYR A 98 -0.74 -1.06 -4.82
C TYR A 98 -0.81 -2.26 -5.77
N LEU A 99 -1.71 -2.22 -6.75
CA LEU A 99 -1.84 -3.25 -7.78
C LEU A 99 -0.62 -3.33 -8.71
N LEU A 100 0.06 -2.20 -8.96
CA LEU A 100 1.30 -2.17 -9.74
C LEU A 100 2.46 -2.87 -9.01
N THR A 101 2.51 -2.81 -7.68
CA THR A 101 3.60 -3.38 -6.87
C THR A 101 3.87 -4.87 -7.14
N PRO A 102 2.88 -5.80 -7.07
CA PRO A 102 3.10 -7.21 -7.41
C PRO A 102 3.45 -7.42 -8.88
N VAL A 103 2.95 -6.58 -9.80
CA VAL A 103 3.31 -6.64 -11.22
C VAL A 103 4.80 -6.35 -11.42
N LEU A 104 5.36 -5.36 -10.72
CA LEU A 104 6.80 -5.05 -10.79
C LEU A 104 7.65 -6.21 -10.26
N TRP A 105 7.23 -6.82 -9.15
CA TRP A 105 7.91 -8.02 -8.62
C TRP A 105 7.85 -9.19 -9.60
N LEU A 106 6.72 -9.41 -10.25
CA LEU A 106 6.59 -10.44 -11.29
C LEU A 106 7.53 -10.19 -12.46
N VAL A 107 7.64 -8.95 -12.94
CA VAL A 107 8.56 -8.56 -14.02
C VAL A 107 10.02 -8.86 -13.63
N LEU A 108 10.42 -8.56 -12.39
CA LEU A 108 11.75 -8.85 -11.87
C LEU A 108 12.01 -10.36 -11.76
N ALA A 109 11.04 -11.12 -11.25
CA ALA A 109 11.14 -12.57 -11.10
C ALA A 109 11.31 -13.26 -12.47
N VAL A 110 10.46 -12.92 -13.45
CA VAL A 110 10.55 -13.47 -14.82
C VAL A 110 11.88 -13.08 -15.47
N SER A 111 12.32 -11.84 -15.31
CA SER A 111 13.60 -11.36 -15.85
C SER A 111 14.80 -12.09 -15.23
N GLY A 112 14.77 -12.34 -13.92
CA GLY A 112 15.78 -13.12 -13.20
C GLY A 112 15.83 -14.57 -13.67
N LEU A 113 14.65 -15.22 -13.78
CA LEU A 113 14.54 -16.60 -14.22
C LEU A 113 15.06 -16.80 -15.65
N ARG A 114 14.71 -15.89 -16.57
CA ARG A 114 15.22 -15.92 -17.95
C ARG A 114 16.73 -15.84 -18.01
N ARG A 115 17.36 -14.97 -17.19
CA ARG A 115 18.82 -14.86 -17.12
C ARG A 115 19.47 -16.13 -16.57
N LEU A 116 18.88 -16.73 -15.54
CA LEU A 116 19.39 -17.96 -14.94
C LEU A 116 19.36 -19.13 -15.93
N ILE A 117 18.26 -19.30 -16.68
CA ILE A 117 18.13 -20.33 -17.71
C ILE A 117 19.16 -20.12 -18.84
N SER A 118 19.30 -18.88 -19.31
CA SER A 118 20.28 -18.55 -20.37
C SER A 118 21.72 -18.83 -19.93
N SER A 119 22.08 -18.47 -18.69
CA SER A 119 23.42 -18.73 -18.15
C SER A 119 23.73 -20.23 -18.01
N ARG A 120 22.73 -21.06 -17.68
CA ARG A 120 22.90 -22.52 -17.59
C ARG A 120 23.11 -23.18 -18.95
N ARG A 121 22.40 -22.74 -20.00
CA ARG A 121 22.57 -23.26 -21.38
C ARG A 121 23.95 -22.98 -21.97
N ILE A 122 24.59 -21.87 -21.59
CA ILE A 122 25.94 -21.54 -22.06
C ILE A 122 26.98 -22.47 -21.40
N LYS A 123 26.85 -22.71 -20.09
CA LYS A 123 27.76 -23.59 -19.35
C LYS A 123 27.62 -25.08 -19.70
N SER A 124 26.50 -25.53 -20.25
CA SER A 124 26.33 -26.93 -20.67
C SER A 124 26.81 -27.21 -22.10
N ARG A 125 27.23 -26.17 -22.85
CA ARG A 125 27.73 -26.26 -24.22
C ARG A 125 29.24 -25.99 -24.33
N ALA A 126 29.86 -25.51 -23.25
CA ALA A 126 31.30 -25.34 -23.10
C ALA A 126 31.86 -26.51 -22.30
#